data_AF-A0A1S1Z2Y2-F1
#
_entry.id   AF-A0A1S1Z2Y2-F1
#
_cell.length_a   1.000
_cell.length_b   1.000
_cell.length_c   1.000
_cell.angle_alpha   90.00
_cell.angle_beta   90.00
_cell.angle_gamma   90.00
#
_symmetry.space_group_name_H-M   'P 1'
#
loop_
_entity.id
_entity.type
_entity.pdbx_description
1 polymer ?
#
loop_
_entity_poly.entity_id
_entity_poly.type
_entity_poly.pdbx_seq_one_letter_code
_entity_poly.pdbx_strand_id
1 'polypeptide(L)'
;MNNYFAQKLIIISFLLFSFTSFGQNNTDHLDDSERNWNDLKSYALKSQLEQLTDNEKYEILQLRITLREFVNKELEIIENLSQNLLTNFVIIEDHFRNEFFELDLHYLDYDDQHPDYKITKEEWVQFHTEKIKNYKISLYDIEIEDMYD
;
A
#
# COMPACT_ATOMS: atom_id res chain seq x y z
N MET A 1 -32.59 34.08 -6.95
CA MET A 1 -31.50 33.53 -6.12
C MET A 1 -31.05 34.63 -5.17
N ASN A 2 -31.09 34.57 -3.84
CA ASN A 2 -31.63 33.65 -2.86
C ASN A 2 -32.02 34.51 -1.64
N ASN A 3 -33.30 34.86 -1.52
CA ASN A 3 -33.88 35.59 -0.36
C ASN A 3 -34.24 34.65 0.81
N TYR A 4 -33.67 33.44 0.85
CA TYR A 4 -34.06 32.39 1.79
C TYR A 4 -33.38 32.48 3.17
N PHE A 5 -32.35 33.31 3.33
CA PHE A 5 -31.60 33.39 4.59
C PHE A 5 -32.15 34.44 5.58
N ALA A 6 -32.77 35.53 5.09
CA ALA A 6 -33.29 36.60 5.94
C ALA A 6 -34.62 36.25 6.61
N GLN A 7 -35.42 35.35 6.03
CA GLN A 7 -36.73 34.96 6.59
C GLN A 7 -36.62 33.96 7.76
N LYS A 8 -35.51 33.22 7.90
CA LYS A 8 -35.35 32.26 9.00
C LYS A 8 -34.89 32.88 10.33
N LEU A 9 -34.29 34.07 10.30
CA LEU A 9 -33.87 34.76 11.53
C LEU A 9 -35.00 35.54 12.22
N ILE A 10 -36.09 35.85 11.51
CA ILE A 10 -37.22 36.65 12.04
C ILE A 10 -38.24 35.77 12.79
N ILE A 11 -38.26 34.47 12.53
CA ILE A 11 -39.23 33.55 13.16
C ILE A 11 -38.82 33.18 14.59
N ILE A 12 -37.53 33.26 14.94
CA ILE A 12 -37.04 32.94 16.29
C ILE A 12 -37.23 34.13 17.26
N SER A 13 -37.27 35.36 16.74
CA SER A 13 -37.47 36.57 17.56
C SER A 13 -38.93 36.88 17.86
N PHE A 14 -39.90 36.26 17.17
CA PHE A 14 -41.33 36.51 17.38
C PHE A 14 -41.99 35.62 18.45
N LEU A 15 -41.31 34.57 18.92
CA LEU A 15 -41.82 33.71 20.00
C LEU A 15 -41.49 34.19 21.42
N LEU A 16 -40.73 35.30 21.55
CA LEU A 16 -40.31 35.83 22.85
C LEU A 16 -41.16 37.00 23.37
N PHE A 17 -42.22 37.43 22.66
CA PHE A 17 -42.94 38.66 23.00
C PHE A 17 -44.46 38.51 23.21
N SER A 18 -44.88 37.44 23.90
CA SER A 18 -46.24 37.35 24.43
C SER A 18 -46.17 36.86 25.86
N PHE A 19 -46.98 37.46 26.74
CA PHE A 19 -47.09 37.23 28.20
C PHE A 19 -46.23 38.12 29.10
N THR A 20 -46.54 39.43 29.08
CA THR A 20 -46.62 40.18 30.33
C THR A 20 -48.08 40.30 30.73
N SER A 21 -48.48 39.60 31.81
CA SER A 21 -49.64 39.85 32.70
C SER A 21 -50.37 38.56 33.04
N PHE A 22 -50.02 37.93 34.17
CA PHE A 22 -50.95 37.54 35.25
C PHE A 22 -50.11 36.99 36.41
N GLY A 23 -50.37 37.49 37.61
CA GLY A 23 -49.65 37.07 38.82
C GLY A 23 -50.13 35.72 39.37
N GLN A 24 -49.31 35.21 40.30
CA GLN A 24 -49.47 34.07 41.21
C GLN A 24 -48.90 32.70 40.76
N ASN A 25 -47.93 32.24 41.57
CA ASN A 25 -47.34 30.91 41.72
C ASN A 25 -46.54 30.31 40.55
N ASN A 26 -45.27 30.71 40.39
CA ASN A 26 -44.35 30.17 39.37
C ASN A 26 -43.00 29.69 39.95
N THR A 27 -42.97 28.98 41.07
CA THR A 27 -41.76 28.23 41.47
C THR A 27 -41.64 26.90 40.71
N ASP A 28 -42.76 26.27 40.34
CA ASP A 28 -42.76 24.97 39.66
C ASP A 28 -42.42 25.08 38.16
N HIS A 29 -42.75 26.20 37.50
CA HIS A 29 -42.47 26.42 36.07
C HIS A 29 -41.01 26.76 35.75
N LEU A 30 -40.25 27.30 36.71
CA LEU A 30 -38.81 27.55 36.56
C LEU A 30 -38.03 26.23 36.53
N ASP A 31 -38.44 25.27 37.34
CA ASP A 31 -37.82 23.95 37.46
C ASP A 31 -38.05 23.10 36.19
N ASP A 32 -39.23 23.21 35.55
CA ASP A 32 -39.52 22.56 34.26
C ASP A 32 -38.73 23.17 33.09
N SER A 33 -38.53 24.49 33.08
CA SER A 33 -37.71 25.16 32.06
C SER A 33 -36.25 24.73 32.15
N GLU A 34 -35.70 24.66 33.36
CA GLU A 34 -34.32 24.25 33.60
C GLU A 34 -34.07 22.78 33.25
N ARG A 35 -35.02 21.89 33.56
CA ARG A 35 -35.00 20.49 33.09
C ARG A 35 -34.99 20.41 31.56
N ASN A 36 -35.87 21.14 30.89
CA ASN A 36 -35.97 21.13 29.44
C ASN A 36 -34.68 21.67 28.77
N TRP A 37 -34.04 22.69 29.35
CA TRP A 37 -32.74 23.19 28.91
C TRP A 37 -31.62 22.16 29.07
N ASN A 38 -31.60 21.43 30.20
CA ASN A 38 -30.61 20.38 30.44
C ASN A 38 -30.80 19.19 29.49
N ASP A 39 -32.04 18.82 29.19
CA ASP A 39 -32.35 17.78 28.20
C ASP A 39 -31.86 18.18 26.80
N LEU A 40 -32.16 19.40 26.35
CA LEU A 40 -31.67 19.92 25.07
C LEU A 40 -30.14 19.93 24.99
N LYS A 41 -29.46 20.32 26.08
CA LYS A 41 -28.00 20.29 26.17
C LYS A 41 -27.46 18.85 26.07
N SER A 42 -28.13 17.89 26.71
CA SER A 42 -27.77 16.47 26.65
C SER A 42 -27.92 15.90 25.24
N TYR A 43 -28.98 16.27 24.51
CA TYR A 43 -29.17 15.88 23.11
C TYR A 43 -28.14 16.48 22.18
N ALA A 44 -27.82 17.77 22.35
CA ALA A 44 -26.78 18.43 21.56
C ALA A 44 -25.40 17.78 21.79
N LEU A 45 -25.06 17.45 23.04
CA LEU A 45 -23.82 16.76 23.38
C LEU A 45 -23.77 15.35 22.77
N LYS A 46 -24.87 14.58 22.88
CA LYS A 46 -24.96 13.24 22.31
C LYS A 46 -24.81 13.26 20.79
N SER A 47 -25.47 14.20 20.12
CA SER A 47 -25.36 14.38 18.67
C SER A 47 -23.93 14.75 18.23
N GLN A 48 -23.22 15.60 18.98
CA GLN A 48 -21.82 15.93 18.71
C GLN A 48 -20.91 14.70 18.88
N LEU A 49 -21.13 13.89 19.92
CA LEU A 49 -20.35 12.68 20.16
C LEU A 49 -20.57 11.63 19.05
N GLU A 50 -21.81 11.47 18.60
CA GLU A 50 -22.17 10.58 17.50
C GLU A 50 -21.51 11.03 16.19
N GLN A 51 -21.52 12.33 15.90
CA GLN A 51 -20.83 12.90 14.75
C GLN A 51 -19.30 12.69 14.79
N LEU A 52 -18.67 12.87 15.96
CA LEU A 52 -17.24 12.58 16.12
C LEU A 52 -16.94 11.10 15.89
N THR A 53 -17.75 10.22 16.46
CA THR A 53 -17.60 8.77 16.31
C THR A 53 -17.73 8.35 14.85
N ASP A 54 -18.67 8.94 14.11
CA ASP A 54 -18.87 8.61 12.70
C ASP A 54 -17.76 9.17 11.81
N ASN A 55 -17.20 10.34 12.15
CA ASN A 55 -16.00 10.85 11.49
C ASN A 55 -14.80 9.93 11.71
N GLU A 56 -14.55 9.48 12.95
CA GLU A 56 -13.46 8.55 13.26
C GLU A 56 -13.62 7.22 12.50
N LYS A 57 -14.84 6.66 12.44
CA LYS A 57 -15.12 5.45 11.63
C LYS A 57 -14.80 5.68 10.16
N TYR A 58 -15.18 6.84 9.61
CA TYR A 58 -14.91 7.18 8.23
C TYR A 58 -13.40 7.27 7.97
N GLU A 59 -12.64 7.94 8.83
CA GLU A 59 -11.18 8.02 8.72
C GLU A 59 -10.52 6.64 8.78
N ILE A 60 -10.96 5.77 9.70
CA ILE A 60 -10.47 4.39 9.79
C ILE A 60 -10.75 3.61 8.50
N LEU A 61 -11.93 3.79 7.89
CA LEU A 61 -12.26 3.14 6.61
C LEU A 61 -11.35 3.63 5.48
N GLN A 62 -11.09 4.94 5.41
CA GLN A 62 -10.16 5.49 4.42
C GLN A 62 -8.74 4.94 4.62
N LEU A 63 -8.24 4.94 5.86
CA LEU A 63 -6.93 4.37 6.18
C LEU A 63 -6.83 2.89 5.79
N ARG A 64 -7.89 2.10 6.00
CA ARG A 64 -7.93 0.69 5.57
C ARG A 64 -7.86 0.52 4.06
N ILE A 65 -8.55 1.39 3.32
CA ILE A 65 -8.51 1.37 1.85
C ILE A 65 -7.12 1.73 1.36
N THR A 66 -6.55 2.84 1.85
CA THR A 66 -5.19 3.27 1.48
C THR A 66 -4.14 2.23 1.83
N LEU A 67 -4.24 1.60 3.01
CA LEU A 67 -3.31 0.55 3.41
C LEU A 67 -3.41 -0.67 2.49
N ARG A 68 -4.64 -1.06 2.10
CA ARG A 68 -4.85 -2.17 1.17
C ARG A 68 -4.26 -1.86 -0.21
N GLU A 69 -4.51 -0.66 -0.74
CA GLU A 69 -3.94 -0.22 -2.01
C GLU A 69 -2.42 -0.20 -1.98
N PHE A 70 -1.84 0.30 -0.88
CA PHE A 70 -0.40 0.30 -0.68
C PHE A 70 0.18 -1.13 -0.68
N VAL A 71 -0.40 -2.04 0.10
CA VAL A 71 0.04 -3.44 0.15
C VAL A 71 -0.06 -4.10 -1.22
N ASN A 72 -1.16 -3.90 -1.94
CA ASN A 72 -1.33 -4.47 -3.27
C ASN A 72 -0.27 -3.98 -4.24
N LYS A 73 0.05 -2.68 -4.21
CA LYS A 73 1.08 -2.08 -5.06
C LYS A 73 2.48 -2.63 -4.75
N GLU A 74 2.82 -2.77 -3.47
CA GLU A 74 4.11 -3.35 -3.07
C GLU A 74 4.24 -4.80 -3.54
N LEU A 75 3.17 -5.59 -3.44
CA LEU A 75 3.16 -6.98 -3.93
C LEU A 75 3.31 -7.06 -5.45
N GLU A 76 2.66 -6.17 -6.20
CA GLU A 76 2.82 -6.07 -7.65
C GLU A 76 4.27 -5.74 -8.05
N ILE A 77 4.93 -4.84 -7.30
CA ILE A 77 6.35 -4.53 -7.51
C ILE A 77 7.22 -5.76 -7.26
N ILE A 78 6.97 -6.51 -6.18
CA ILE A 78 7.71 -7.74 -5.87
C ILE A 78 7.53 -8.78 -6.97
N GLU A 79 6.30 -8.96 -7.47
CA GLU A 79 6.02 -9.89 -8.57
C GLU A 79 6.77 -9.51 -9.84
N ASN A 80 6.76 -8.22 -10.21
CA ASN A 80 7.50 -7.72 -11.37
C ASN A 80 9.02 -7.93 -11.22
N LEU A 81 9.58 -7.61 -10.05
CA LEU A 81 11.00 -7.85 -9.78
C LEU A 81 11.37 -9.34 -9.87
N SER A 82 10.49 -10.23 -9.38
CA SER A 82 10.68 -11.67 -9.49
C SER A 82 10.68 -12.15 -10.95
N GLN A 83 9.75 -11.65 -11.76
CA GLN A 83 9.70 -11.95 -13.19
C GLN A 83 10.96 -11.46 -13.92
N ASN A 84 11.47 -10.28 -13.56
CA ASN A 84 12.70 -9.76 -14.13
C ASN A 84 13.91 -10.64 -13.78
N LEU A 85 14.01 -11.15 -12.55
CA LEU A 85 15.07 -12.09 -12.17
C LEU A 85 15.01 -13.39 -12.97
N LEU A 86 13.81 -13.97 -13.14
CA LEU A 86 13.62 -15.18 -13.94
C LEU A 86 13.97 -14.95 -15.42
N THR A 87 13.53 -13.83 -15.98
CA THR A 87 13.83 -13.47 -17.37
C THR A 87 15.33 -13.27 -17.58
N ASN A 88 15.99 -12.55 -16.67
CA ASN A 88 17.44 -12.34 -16.73
C ASN A 88 18.20 -13.65 -16.65
N PHE A 89 17.75 -14.60 -15.81
CA PHE A 89 18.37 -15.91 -15.73
C PHE A 89 18.32 -16.69 -17.05
N VAL A 90 17.15 -16.70 -17.73
CA VAL A 90 17.02 -17.35 -19.05
C VAL A 90 17.95 -16.71 -20.08
N ILE A 91 18.09 -15.39 -20.08
CA ILE A 91 19.04 -14.68 -20.96
C ILE A 91 20.48 -15.09 -20.66
N ILE A 92 20.84 -15.21 -19.38
CA ILE A 92 22.17 -15.65 -18.96
C ILE A 92 22.45 -17.09 -19.43
N GLU A 93 21.48 -18.02 -19.27
CA GLU A 93 21.63 -19.39 -19.77
C GLU A 93 21.81 -19.44 -21.28
N ASP A 94 21.13 -18.56 -22.02
CA ASP A 94 21.31 -18.46 -23.46
C ASP A 94 22.72 -17.99 -23.85
N HIS A 95 23.26 -17.02 -23.10
CA HIS A 95 24.66 -16.63 -23.24
C HIS A 95 25.62 -17.78 -22.91
N PHE A 96 25.37 -18.56 -21.86
CA PHE A 96 26.20 -19.72 -21.58
C PHE A 96 26.13 -20.77 -22.68
N ARG A 97 24.97 -21.06 -23.26
CA ARG A 97 24.86 -21.98 -24.40
C ARG A 97 25.77 -21.54 -25.55
N ASN A 98 25.75 -20.26 -25.89
CA ASN A 98 26.59 -19.71 -26.96
C ASN A 98 28.08 -19.77 -26.61
N GLU A 99 28.46 -19.35 -25.41
CA GLU A 99 29.86 -19.36 -24.96
C GLU A 99 30.44 -20.78 -24.89
N PHE A 100 29.68 -21.75 -24.39
CA PHE A 100 30.09 -23.14 -24.38
C PHE A 100 30.20 -23.70 -25.81
N PHE A 101 29.25 -23.37 -26.68
CA PHE A 101 29.29 -23.78 -28.09
C PHE A 101 30.52 -23.23 -28.82
N GLU A 102 30.88 -21.97 -28.61
CA GLU A 102 32.09 -21.36 -29.20
C GLU A 102 33.38 -22.03 -28.72
N LEU A 103 33.37 -22.60 -27.52
CA LEU A 103 34.49 -23.35 -26.94
C LEU A 103 34.47 -24.84 -27.29
N ASP A 104 33.56 -25.29 -28.16
CA ASP A 104 33.31 -26.71 -28.50
C ASP A 104 33.00 -27.57 -27.26
N LEU A 105 32.33 -26.96 -26.27
CA LEU A 105 31.87 -27.58 -25.05
C LEU A 105 30.35 -27.77 -25.06
N HIS A 106 29.87 -28.83 -24.42
CA HIS A 106 28.44 -29.03 -24.23
C HIS A 106 27.94 -28.31 -22.97
N TYR A 107 26.90 -27.50 -23.12
CA TYR A 107 26.18 -26.88 -22.01
C TYR A 107 24.92 -27.70 -21.68
N LEU A 108 24.61 -27.81 -20.39
CA LEU A 108 23.39 -28.43 -19.89
C LEU A 108 22.62 -27.36 -19.10
N ASP A 109 21.33 -27.23 -19.38
CA ASP A 109 20.48 -26.20 -18.75
C ASP A 109 20.27 -26.51 -17.26
N TYR A 110 20.08 -25.45 -16.46
CA TYR A 110 19.93 -25.52 -15.02
C TYR A 110 18.73 -26.38 -14.60
N ASP A 111 17.58 -26.17 -15.24
CA ASP A 111 16.34 -26.87 -14.88
C ASP A 111 16.44 -28.39 -15.14
N ASP A 112 17.30 -28.81 -16.07
CA ASP A 112 17.57 -30.23 -16.35
C ASP A 112 18.53 -30.86 -15.33
N GLN A 113 19.52 -30.08 -14.85
CA GLN A 113 20.55 -30.58 -13.92
C GLN A 113 20.13 -30.49 -12.45
N HIS A 114 19.33 -29.50 -12.10
CA HIS A 114 18.95 -29.18 -10.72
C HIS A 114 17.44 -29.06 -10.52
N PRO A 115 16.64 -30.10 -10.87
CA PRO A 115 15.20 -30.12 -10.58
C PRO A 115 14.90 -30.17 -9.07
N ASP A 116 15.90 -30.48 -8.25
CA ASP A 116 15.82 -30.53 -6.79
C ASP A 116 16.13 -29.19 -6.10
N TYR A 117 16.48 -28.16 -6.88
CA TYR A 117 16.78 -26.79 -6.42
C TYR A 117 17.85 -26.73 -5.30
N LYS A 118 18.76 -27.71 -5.24
CA LYS A 118 19.83 -27.72 -4.23
C LYS A 118 20.89 -26.66 -4.44
N ILE A 119 21.10 -26.24 -5.69
CA ILE A 119 22.00 -25.15 -6.07
C ILE A 119 21.13 -23.98 -6.47
N THR A 120 21.43 -22.78 -6.02
CA THR A 120 20.69 -21.60 -6.44
C THR A 120 21.06 -21.20 -7.87
N LYS A 121 20.16 -20.50 -8.56
CA LYS A 121 20.42 -19.94 -9.89
C LYS A 121 21.65 -19.02 -9.91
N GLU A 122 21.90 -18.28 -8.82
CA GLU A 122 23.07 -17.42 -8.69
C GLU A 122 24.38 -18.23 -8.58
N GLU A 123 24.41 -19.26 -7.73
CA GLU A 123 25.57 -20.16 -7.61
C GLU A 123 25.86 -20.88 -8.93
N TRP A 124 24.81 -21.29 -9.67
CA TRP A 124 24.93 -21.89 -10.98
C TRP A 124 25.61 -20.96 -11.99
N VAL A 125 25.19 -19.69 -12.03
CA VAL A 125 25.77 -18.65 -12.88
C VAL A 125 27.23 -18.44 -12.51
N GLN A 126 27.54 -18.32 -11.22
CA GLN A 126 28.91 -18.14 -10.77
C GLN A 126 29.81 -19.31 -11.18
N PHE A 127 29.35 -20.55 -10.97
CA PHE A 127 30.10 -21.75 -11.33
C PHE A 127 30.42 -21.81 -12.83
N HIS A 128 29.43 -21.56 -13.71
CA HIS A 128 29.66 -21.60 -15.16
C HIS A 128 30.52 -20.44 -15.65
N THR A 129 30.37 -19.26 -15.05
CA THR A 129 31.21 -18.10 -15.37
C THR A 129 32.68 -18.38 -15.10
N GLU A 130 33.01 -18.91 -13.91
CA GLU A 130 34.39 -19.27 -13.58
C GLU A 130 34.90 -20.42 -14.45
N LYS A 131 34.05 -21.38 -14.81
CA LYS A 131 34.42 -22.46 -15.73
C LYS A 131 34.81 -21.93 -17.12
N ILE A 132 34.00 -21.06 -17.72
CA ILE A 132 34.30 -20.43 -19.02
C ILE A 132 35.59 -19.64 -18.94
N LYS A 133 35.73 -18.81 -17.90
CA LYS A 133 36.91 -17.96 -17.68
C LYS A 133 38.19 -18.79 -17.59
N ASN A 134 38.21 -19.83 -16.76
CA ASN A 134 39.37 -20.69 -16.61
C ASN A 134 39.72 -21.41 -17.92
N TYR A 135 38.72 -21.85 -18.67
CA TYR A 135 38.93 -22.50 -19.96
C TYR A 135 39.57 -21.54 -20.97
N LYS A 136 39.02 -20.34 -21.12
CA LYS A 136 39.58 -19.31 -22.02
C LYS A 136 41.01 -18.93 -21.64
N ILE A 137 41.31 -18.78 -20.35
CA ILE A 137 42.69 -18.54 -19.88
C ILE A 137 43.60 -19.68 -20.31
N SER A 138 43.20 -20.93 -20.09
CA SER A 138 44.02 -22.09 -20.48
C SER A 138 44.28 -22.18 -21.98
N LEU A 139 43.31 -21.80 -22.83
CA LEU A 139 43.51 -21.74 -24.28
C LEU A 139 44.58 -20.71 -24.67
N TYR A 140 44.57 -19.53 -24.04
CA TYR A 140 45.59 -18.51 -24.30
C TYR A 140 46.96 -18.94 -23.81
N ASP A 141 47.05 -19.62 -22.66
CA ASP A 141 48.32 -20.12 -22.15
C ASP A 141 48.95 -21.14 -23.11
N ILE A 142 48.13 -22.03 -23.70
CA ILE A 142 48.57 -23.00 -24.72
C ILE A 142 49.01 -22.27 -26.01
N GLU A 143 48.20 -21.33 -26.51
CA GLU A 143 48.53 -20.57 -27.72
C GLU A 143 49.85 -19.77 -27.55
N ILE A 144 50.09 -19.23 -26.36
CA ILE A 144 51.34 -18.55 -26.02
C ILE A 144 52.51 -19.53 -26.02
N GLU A 145 52.37 -20.70 -25.41
CA GLU A 145 53.41 -21.74 -25.40
C GLU A 145 53.78 -22.16 -26.83
N ASP A 146 52.80 -22.43 -27.68
CA ASP A 146 52.98 -22.80 -29.10
C ASP A 146 53.68 -21.71 -29.95
N MET A 147 53.63 -20.43 -29.54
CA MET A 147 54.33 -19.34 -30.24
C MET A 147 55.83 -19.26 -29.93
N TYR A 148 56.28 -19.86 -28.84
CA TYR A 148 57.67 -19.77 -28.37
C TYR A 148 58.48 -21.07 -28.57
N ASP A 149 57.85 -22.15 -29.03
CA ASP A 149 58.46 -23.42 -29.46
C ASP A 149 58.78 -23.46 -30.97
#